data_AF-A0A519CXB0-F1
#
_entry.id   AF-A0A519CXB0-F1
#
_cell.length_a   1.000
_cell.length_b   1.000
_cell.length_c   1.000
_cell.angle_alpha   90.00
_cell.angle_beta   90.00
_cell.angle_gamma   90.00
#
_symmetry.space_group_name_H-M   'P 1'
#
loop_
_entity.id
_entity.type
_entity.pdbx_description
1 polymer ?
#
loop_
_entity_poly.entity_id
_entity_poly.type
_entity_poly.pdbx_seq_one_letter_code
_entity_poly.pdbx_strand_id
1 'polypeptide(L)'
;MSEKLWMGGIYLKEEGGYEIILKSLIHYKKRLQTIHQSPELKEAAAMFAPLLQSTARKKIPVINEVKEKMEQCLLNLIPVQSLEQDLEVLQKALECRKADIIKAEETGAKYFINLLEDVHKARKDLDQIEKALIKINQYSE
;
A
#
# COMPACT_ATOMS: atom_id res chain seq x y z
N MET A 1 5.83 -15.41 29.06
CA MET A 1 5.05 -15.58 27.81
C MET A 1 6.03 -15.38 26.68
N SER A 2 6.19 -16.36 25.79
CA SER A 2 7.03 -16.19 24.59
C SER A 2 6.47 -15.03 23.79
N GLU A 3 7.31 -14.05 23.44
CA GLU A 3 6.91 -13.04 22.46
C GLU A 3 6.56 -13.77 21.16
N LYS A 4 5.35 -13.56 20.64
CA LYS A 4 4.92 -14.18 19.40
C LYS A 4 5.75 -13.60 18.26
N LEU A 5 6.38 -14.46 17.47
CA LEU A 5 7.20 -14.05 16.35
C LEU A 5 6.30 -13.53 15.22
N TRP A 6 6.55 -12.31 14.75
CA TRP A 6 5.82 -11.77 13.61
C TRP A 6 6.27 -12.45 12.30
N MET A 7 5.43 -13.34 11.78
CA MET A 7 5.68 -14.10 10.56
C MET A 7 5.65 -13.19 9.32
N GLY A 8 4.97 -12.04 9.40
CA GLY A 8 4.99 -11.01 8.37
C GLY A 8 6.40 -10.52 8.08
N GLY A 9 7.25 -10.35 9.09
CA GLY A 9 8.64 -9.94 8.90
C GLY A 9 9.44 -10.94 8.06
N ILE A 10 9.24 -12.24 8.28
CA ILE A 10 9.88 -13.30 7.48
C ILE A 10 9.39 -13.25 6.03
N TYR A 11 8.07 -13.13 5.83
CA TYR A 11 7.49 -13.01 4.49
C TYR A 11 8.07 -11.82 3.71
N LEU A 12 8.19 -10.66 4.36
CA LEU A 12 8.71 -9.46 3.72
C LEU A 12 10.17 -9.62 3.31
N LYS A 13 11.01 -10.14 4.20
CA LYS A 13 12.46 -10.16 4.00
C LYS A 13 12.97 -11.38 3.22
N GLU A 14 12.45 -12.56 3.54
CA GLU A 14 12.99 -13.84 3.07
C GLU A 14 12.15 -14.46 1.94
N GLU A 15 10.83 -14.24 1.91
CA GLU A 15 9.93 -14.78 0.87
C GLU A 15 9.73 -13.84 -0.34
N GLY A 16 10.45 -12.72 -0.41
CA GLY A 16 10.29 -11.72 -1.48
C GLY A 16 9.03 -10.86 -1.37
N GLY A 17 8.32 -10.91 -0.23
CA GLY A 17 7.08 -10.16 -0.02
C GLY A 17 7.25 -8.64 -0.10
N TYR A 18 8.46 -8.12 0.11
CA TYR A 18 8.76 -6.69 0.01
C TYR A 18 8.42 -6.08 -1.36
N GLU A 19 8.51 -6.85 -2.46
CA GLU A 19 8.31 -6.31 -3.81
C GLU A 19 6.91 -5.74 -4.00
N ILE A 20 5.89 -6.52 -3.59
CA ILE A 20 4.50 -6.09 -3.75
C ILE A 20 4.16 -4.97 -2.77
N ILE A 21 4.77 -4.94 -1.59
CA ILE A 21 4.60 -3.84 -0.63
C ILE A 21 5.20 -2.55 -1.19
N LEU A 22 6.43 -2.58 -1.72
CA LEU A 22 7.08 -1.39 -2.30
C LEU A 22 6.27 -0.84 -3.47
N LYS A 23 5.82 -1.72 -4.40
CA LYS A 23 4.91 -1.34 -5.49
C LYS A 23 3.64 -0.67 -4.95
N SER A 24 3.07 -1.22 -3.88
CA SER A 24 1.83 -0.72 -3.27
C SER A 24 2.02 0.61 -2.53
N LEU A 25 3.14 0.81 -1.83
CA LEU A 25 3.48 2.09 -1.19
C LEU A 25 3.70 3.21 -2.22
N ILE A 26 4.42 2.90 -3.30
CA ILE A 26 4.62 3.82 -4.43
C ILE A 26 3.28 4.20 -5.05
N HIS A 27 2.42 3.21 -5.31
CA HIS A 27 1.08 3.43 -5.84
C HIS A 27 0.22 4.27 -4.90
N TYR A 28 0.20 3.94 -3.61
CA TYR A 28 -0.59 4.66 -2.62
C TYR A 28 -0.17 6.12 -2.48
N LYS A 29 1.14 6.40 -2.54
CA LYS A 29 1.66 7.77 -2.62
C LYS A 29 1.16 8.48 -3.88
N LYS A 30 1.30 7.87 -5.07
CA LYS A 30 0.83 8.44 -6.35
C LYS A 30 -0.67 8.73 -6.31
N ARG A 31 -1.45 7.83 -5.70
CA ARG A 31 -2.89 7.98 -5.48
C ARG A 31 -3.23 9.21 -4.63
N LEU A 32 -2.54 9.38 -3.50
CA LEU A 32 -2.76 10.53 -2.61
C LEU A 32 -2.32 11.86 -3.25
N GLN A 33 -1.23 11.87 -4.02
CA GLN A 33 -0.77 13.06 -4.73
C GLN A 33 -1.78 13.54 -5.79
N THR A 34 -2.51 12.61 -6.40
CA THR A 34 -3.48 12.90 -7.48
C THR A 34 -4.93 12.80 -7.00
N ILE A 35 -5.18 12.75 -5.68
CA ILE A 35 -6.51 12.47 -5.13
C ILE A 35 -7.56 13.46 -5.62
N HIS A 36 -7.18 14.72 -5.85
CA HIS A 36 -8.02 15.79 -6.39
C HIS A 36 -8.57 15.52 -7.80
N GLN A 37 -7.97 14.59 -8.55
CA GLN A 37 -8.41 14.18 -9.88
C GLN A 37 -9.29 12.92 -9.84
N SER A 38 -9.49 12.33 -8.65
CA SER A 38 -10.27 11.12 -8.48
C SER A 38 -11.73 11.36 -8.93
N PRO A 39 -12.31 10.47 -9.75
CA PRO A 39 -13.72 10.55 -10.10
C PRO A 39 -14.64 10.46 -8.87
N GLU A 40 -14.15 9.85 -7.78
CA GLU A 40 -14.86 9.70 -6.51
C GLU A 40 -15.01 11.01 -5.71
N LEU A 41 -14.26 12.06 -6.06
CA LEU A 41 -14.40 13.39 -5.44
C LEU A 41 -15.42 14.29 -6.13
N LYS A 42 -16.14 13.77 -7.12
CA LYS A 42 -17.17 14.55 -7.84
C LYS A 42 -18.46 14.65 -7.02
N GLU A 43 -19.25 15.68 -7.34
CA GLU A 43 -20.60 15.92 -6.84
C GLU A 43 -20.71 15.96 -5.30
N ALA A 44 -21.15 14.87 -4.65
CA ALA A 44 -21.41 14.84 -3.21
C ALA A 44 -20.14 14.80 -2.35
N ALA A 45 -19.03 14.30 -2.89
CA ALA A 45 -17.76 14.22 -2.16
C ALA A 45 -16.90 15.50 -2.27
N ALA A 46 -17.29 16.45 -3.14
CA ALA A 46 -16.56 17.71 -3.35
C ALA A 46 -16.46 18.54 -2.05
N MET A 47 -17.47 18.41 -1.17
CA MET A 47 -17.52 19.05 0.15
C MET A 47 -16.35 18.61 1.05
N PHE A 48 -15.91 17.35 0.89
CA PHE A 48 -14.82 16.76 1.66
C PHE A 48 -13.45 16.92 0.99
N ALA A 49 -13.39 17.46 -0.24
CA ALA A 49 -12.16 17.55 -1.01
C ALA A 49 -11.03 18.29 -0.25
N PRO A 50 -11.27 19.42 0.45
CA PRO A 50 -10.21 20.08 1.23
C PRO A 50 -9.67 19.21 2.37
N LEU A 51 -10.56 18.50 3.07
CA LEU A 51 -10.19 17.60 4.17
C LEU A 51 -9.38 16.41 3.64
N LEU A 52 -9.82 15.79 2.55
CA LEU A 52 -9.14 14.65 1.93
C LEU A 52 -7.76 15.04 1.39
N GLN A 53 -7.62 16.22 0.80
CA GLN A 53 -6.32 16.77 0.38
C GLN A 53 -5.39 17.04 1.57
N SER A 54 -5.90 17.60 2.65
CA SER A 54 -5.12 17.84 3.88
C SER A 54 -4.63 16.53 4.50
N THR A 55 -5.51 15.53 4.60
CA THR A 55 -5.17 14.18 5.08
C THR A 55 -4.14 13.51 4.17
N ALA A 56 -4.30 13.60 2.85
CA ALA A 56 -3.33 13.09 1.88
C ALA A 56 -1.94 13.71 2.09
N ARG A 57 -1.86 15.05 2.23
CA ARG A 57 -0.59 15.76 2.49
C ARG A 57 0.11 15.28 3.76
N LYS A 58 -0.64 14.98 4.83
CA LYS A 58 -0.08 14.46 6.08
C LYS A 58 0.37 13.00 5.98
N LYS A 59 -0.32 12.18 5.18
CA LYS A 59 -0.02 10.75 5.05
C LYS A 59 1.16 10.47 4.11
N ILE A 60 1.40 11.33 3.11
CA ILE A 60 2.52 11.15 2.16
C ILE A 60 3.90 11.05 2.84
N PRO A 61 4.29 11.93 3.80
CA PRO A 61 5.53 11.78 4.55
C PRO A 61 5.63 10.43 5.27
N VAL A 62 4.57 10.00 5.95
CA VAL A 62 4.52 8.70 6.64
C VAL A 62 4.74 7.53 5.67
N ILE A 63 4.15 7.58 4.46
CA ILE A 63 4.38 6.56 3.44
C ILE A 63 5.86 6.55 2.98
N ASN A 64 6.49 7.72 2.86
CA ASN A 64 7.91 7.79 2.51
C ASN A 64 8.78 7.19 3.62
N GLU A 65 8.50 7.51 4.88
CA GLU A 65 9.21 6.96 6.05
C GLU A 65 9.10 5.44 6.10
N VAL A 66 7.90 4.89 5.94
CA VAL A 66 7.68 3.43 5.93
C VAL A 66 8.39 2.76 4.76
N LYS A 67 8.39 3.39 3.57
CA LYS A 67 9.13 2.90 2.41
C LYS A 67 10.64 2.87 2.69
N GLU A 68 11.20 3.97 3.18
CA GLU A 68 12.63 4.08 3.51
C GLU A 68 13.02 3.05 4.57
N LYS A 69 12.20 2.91 5.60
CA LYS A 69 12.40 1.92 6.66
C LYS A 69 12.42 0.49 6.11
N MET A 70 11.53 0.16 5.16
CA MET A 70 11.58 -1.14 4.50
C MET A 70 12.85 -1.33 3.67
N GLU A 71 13.33 -0.30 2.97
CA GLU A 71 14.62 -0.35 2.26
C GLU A 71 15.79 -0.56 3.24
N GLN A 72 15.76 0.08 4.40
CA GLN A 72 16.75 -0.13 5.47
C GLN A 72 16.69 -1.55 6.04
N CYS A 73 15.50 -2.14 6.21
CA CYS A 73 15.35 -3.54 6.61
C CYS A 73 15.96 -4.51 5.59
N LEU A 74 15.75 -4.27 4.30
CA LEU A 74 16.31 -5.08 3.21
C LEU A 74 17.84 -4.99 3.14
N LEU A 75 18.39 -3.82 3.49
CA LEU A 75 19.84 -3.59 3.61
C LEU A 75 20.42 -4.10 4.95
N ASN A 76 19.62 -4.74 5.81
CA ASN A 76 20.01 -5.19 7.14
C ASN A 76 20.49 -4.06 8.08
N LEU A 77 20.10 -2.81 7.82
CA LEU A 77 20.47 -1.66 8.65
C LEU A 77 19.63 -1.59 9.94
N ILE A 78 18.41 -2.11 9.89
CA ILE A 78 17.48 -2.17 11.02
C ILE A 78 16.73 -3.52 11.02
N PRO A 79 16.22 -4.00 12.17
CA PRO A 79 15.46 -5.24 12.24
C PRO A 79 14.12 -5.12 11.51
N VAL A 80 13.66 -6.21 10.87
CA VAL A 80 12.37 -6.23 10.16
C VAL A 80 11.19 -6.02 11.11
N GLN A 81 11.31 -6.47 12.36
CA GLN A 81 10.32 -6.27 13.44
C GLN A 81 10.01 -4.79 13.68
N SER A 82 10.93 -3.89 13.34
CA SER A 82 10.64 -2.47 13.43
C SER A 82 9.43 -2.07 12.58
N LEU A 83 9.16 -2.74 11.45
CA LEU A 83 8.00 -2.46 10.58
C LEU A 83 6.66 -2.87 11.19
N GLU A 84 6.61 -3.57 12.33
CA GLU A 84 5.35 -3.92 12.99
C GLU A 84 4.53 -2.69 13.38
N GLN A 85 5.21 -1.61 13.79
CA GLN A 85 4.54 -0.34 14.10
C GLN A 85 3.90 0.33 12.87
N ASP A 86 4.27 -0.12 11.66
CA ASP A 86 3.87 0.45 10.39
C ASP A 86 2.82 -0.41 9.66
N LEU A 87 2.35 -1.50 10.29
CA LEU A 87 1.39 -2.46 9.71
C LEU A 87 0.16 -1.80 9.08
N GLU A 88 -0.42 -0.80 9.73
CA GLU A 88 -1.59 -0.08 9.20
C GLU A 88 -1.27 0.61 7.85
N VAL A 89 -0.06 1.16 7.69
CA VAL A 89 0.36 1.80 6.44
C VAL A 89 0.60 0.76 5.35
N LEU A 90 1.23 -0.37 5.70
CA LEU A 90 1.48 -1.49 4.78
C LEU A 90 0.16 -2.08 4.26
N GLN A 91 -0.80 -2.34 5.16
CA GLN A 91 -2.14 -2.83 4.82
C GLN A 91 -2.88 -1.85 3.91
N LYS A 92 -2.96 -0.57 4.30
CA LYS A 92 -3.64 0.46 3.49
C LYS A 92 -3.04 0.61 2.11
N ALA A 93 -1.72 0.46 1.97
CA ALA A 93 -1.07 0.50 0.67
C ALA A 93 -1.51 -0.67 -0.24
N LEU A 94 -1.52 -1.89 0.30
CA LEU A 94 -2.00 -3.09 -0.39
C LEU A 94 -3.47 -2.96 -0.80
N GLU A 95 -4.34 -2.56 0.14
CA GLU A 95 -5.76 -2.36 -0.10
C GLU A 95 -6.01 -1.28 -1.15
N CYS A 96 -5.28 -0.16 -1.09
CA CYS A 96 -5.37 0.91 -2.08
C CYS A 96 -5.03 0.40 -3.48
N ARG A 97 -3.93 -0.35 -3.62
CA ARG A 97 -3.53 -0.92 -4.92
C ARG A 97 -4.58 -1.91 -5.43
N LYS A 98 -5.05 -2.82 -4.57
CA LYS A 98 -6.11 -3.79 -4.90
C LYS A 98 -7.37 -3.09 -5.39
N ALA A 99 -7.86 -2.10 -4.64
CA ALA A 99 -9.07 -1.37 -4.95
C ALA A 99 -8.96 -0.61 -6.27
N ASP A 100 -7.83 0.04 -6.53
CA ASP A 100 -7.64 0.79 -7.77
C ASP A 100 -7.49 -0.14 -9.00
N ILE A 101 -6.90 -1.34 -8.85
CA ILE A 101 -6.89 -2.38 -9.90
C ILE A 101 -8.31 -2.81 -10.25
N ILE A 102 -9.10 -3.21 -9.24
CA ILE A 102 -10.49 -3.65 -9.43
C ILE A 102 -11.31 -2.54 -10.09
N LYS A 103 -11.19 -1.29 -9.61
CA LYS A 103 -11.90 -0.15 -10.20
C LYS A 103 -11.49 0.12 -11.63
N ALA A 104 -10.21 -0.02 -11.98
CA ALA A 104 -9.76 0.15 -13.35
C ALA A 104 -10.39 -0.91 -14.28
N GLU A 105 -10.49 -2.16 -13.83
CA GLU A 105 -11.10 -3.26 -14.59
C GLU A 105 -12.62 -3.11 -14.71
N GLU A 106 -13.32 -2.77 -13.61
CA GLU A 106 -14.78 -2.72 -13.57
C GLU A 106 -15.35 -1.46 -14.23
N THR A 107 -14.73 -0.30 -14.01
CA THR A 107 -15.31 1.00 -14.44
C THR A 107 -14.68 1.53 -15.73
N GLY A 108 -13.49 1.07 -16.10
CA GLY A 108 -12.72 1.64 -17.22
C GLY A 108 -12.36 3.12 -17.02
N ALA A 109 -12.46 3.66 -15.79
CA ALA A 109 -12.23 5.07 -15.55
C ALA A 109 -10.75 5.42 -15.80
N LYS A 110 -10.53 6.36 -16.75
CA LYS A 110 -9.20 6.82 -17.19
C LYS A 110 -8.27 7.19 -16.03
N TYR A 111 -8.82 7.71 -14.94
CA TYR A 111 -8.04 8.05 -13.75
C TYR A 111 -7.31 6.84 -13.15
N PHE A 112 -8.02 5.72 -12.90
CA PHE A 112 -7.41 4.52 -12.33
C PHE A 112 -6.47 3.83 -13.33
N ILE A 113 -6.82 3.84 -14.62
CA ILE A 113 -5.95 3.33 -15.69
C ILE A 113 -4.62 4.10 -15.71
N ASN A 114 -4.66 5.43 -15.68
CA ASN A 114 -3.46 6.28 -15.66
C ASN A 114 -2.62 6.13 -14.38
N LEU A 115 -3.26 5.82 -13.25
CA LEU A 115 -2.55 5.54 -12.00
C LEU A 115 -1.73 4.25 -12.10
N LEU A 116 -2.31 3.19 -12.67
CA LEU A 116 -1.70 1.87 -12.79
C LEU A 116 -0.75 1.73 -13.99
N GLU A 117 -0.91 2.60 -15.01
CA GLU A 117 -0.20 2.63 -16.30
C GLU A 117 -0.51 1.41 -17.20
N ASP A 118 -0.34 0.19 -16.68
CA ASP A 118 -0.67 -1.06 -17.36
C ASP A 118 -1.58 -1.91 -16.47
N VAL A 119 -2.88 -1.90 -16.77
CA VAL A 119 -3.91 -2.62 -16.01
C VAL A 119 -3.73 -4.14 -16.11
N HIS A 120 -3.33 -4.67 -17.28
CA HIS A 120 -3.13 -6.10 -17.46
C HIS A 120 -1.94 -6.62 -16.64
N LYS A 121 -0.87 -5.82 -16.56
CA LYS A 121 0.27 -6.12 -15.69
C LYS A 121 -0.11 -5.97 -14.22
N ALA A 122 -0.84 -4.92 -13.85
CA ALA A 122 -1.24 -4.68 -12.47
C ALA A 122 -2.19 -5.77 -11.94
N ARG A 123 -3.07 -6.32 -12.77
CA ARG A 123 -3.94 -7.46 -12.42
C ARG A 123 -3.15 -8.66 -11.90
N LYS A 124 -1.96 -8.93 -12.45
CA LYS A 124 -1.11 -10.05 -12.02
C LYS A 124 -0.59 -9.88 -10.59
N ASP A 125 -0.64 -8.65 -10.05
CA ASP A 125 -0.26 -8.39 -8.66
C ASP A 125 -1.38 -8.81 -7.67
N LEU A 126 -2.63 -9.06 -8.10
CA LEU A 126 -3.76 -9.33 -7.19
C LEU A 126 -3.51 -10.51 -6.24
N ASP A 127 -3.06 -11.66 -6.77
CA ASP A 127 -2.75 -12.85 -5.97
C ASP A 127 -1.64 -12.55 -4.94
N GLN A 128 -0.63 -11.78 -5.35
CA GLN A 128 0.45 -11.36 -4.46
C GLN A 128 -0.03 -10.40 -3.37
N ILE A 129 -0.95 -9.49 -3.70
CA ILE A 129 -1.55 -8.56 -2.75
C ILE A 129 -2.38 -9.32 -1.70
N GLU A 130 -3.19 -10.29 -2.13
CA GLU A 130 -3.99 -11.11 -1.21
C GLU A 130 -3.11 -11.94 -0.29
N LYS A 131 -2.07 -12.60 -0.83
CA LYS A 131 -1.07 -13.31 -0.02
C LYS A 131 -0.40 -12.36 0.98
N ALA A 132 -0.01 -11.15 0.54
CA ALA A 132 0.63 -10.17 1.40
C ALA A 132 -0.29 -9.72 2.54
N LEU A 133 -1.55 -9.40 2.27
CA LEU A 133 -2.54 -8.97 3.27
C LEU A 133 -2.72 -10.02 4.38
N ILE A 134 -2.69 -11.30 4.03
CA ILE A 134 -2.75 -12.40 5.00
C ILE A 134 -1.44 -12.46 5.78
N LYS A 135 -0.30 -12.56 5.09
CA LYS A 135 1.02 -12.82 5.68
C LYS A 135 1.48 -11.73 6.64
N ILE A 136 1.27 -10.44 6.32
CA ILE A 136 1.70 -9.34 7.21
C ILE A 136 0.93 -9.30 8.53
N ASN A 137 -0.19 -10.01 8.65
CA ASN A 137 -0.99 -10.10 9.87
C ASN A 137 -0.75 -11.38 10.68
N GLN A 138 0.16 -12.25 10.22
CA GLN A 138 0.42 -13.53 10.89
C GLN A 138 1.49 -13.40 11.97
N TYR A 139 1.22 -14.03 13.10
CA TYR A 139 2.13 -14.21 14.23
C TYR A 139 2.25 -15.71 14.53
N SER A 140 3.38 -16.14 15.09
CA SER A 140 3.55 -17.52 15.55
C SER A 140 2.51 -17.84 16.63
N GLU A 141 2.07 -19.10 16.67
CA GLU A 141 1.14 -19.59 17.68
C GLU A 141 1.70 -19.46 19.10
#